data_AF-A0A1Q5FY10-F1
#
_entry.id   AF-A0A1Q5FY10-F1
#
_cell.length_a   1.000
_cell.length_b   1.000
_cell.length_c   1.000
_cell.angle_alpha   90.00
_cell.angle_beta   90.00
_cell.angle_gamma   90.00
#
_symmetry.space_group_name_H-M   'P 1'
#
loop_
_entity.id
_entity.type
_entity.pdbx_description
1 polymer ?
#
loop_
_entity_poly.entity_id
_entity_poly.type
_entity_poly.pdbx_seq_one_letter_code
_entity_poly.pdbx_strand_id
1 'polypeptide(L)'
;MSTATATVTFTRNQVEEAVTAGFEMAADESGVSVNNSDFRRTRVLFRGLLVQLDMASGPNAPGEPTYTREQVQAALNTATDAGPKAADNIDNFAVNATLTLLDDPDAAFGDVAEECYGEDADEVAGWLADAR
;
A
#
# COMPACT_ATOMS: atom_id res chain seq x y z
N MET A 1 -25.23 -5.45 27.10
CA MET A 1 -25.43 -5.28 25.65
C MET A 1 -24.05 -5.14 25.04
N SER A 2 -23.61 -6.07 24.20
CA SER A 2 -22.35 -5.92 23.46
C SER A 2 -22.63 -5.14 22.18
N THR A 3 -22.03 -3.96 22.04
CA THR A 3 -21.94 -3.26 20.76
C THR A 3 -20.98 -4.02 19.87
N ALA A 4 -21.48 -4.62 18.79
CA ALA A 4 -20.62 -5.11 17.73
C ALA A 4 -19.98 -3.90 17.05
N THR A 5 -18.66 -3.79 17.12
CA THR A 5 -17.92 -2.82 16.30
C THR A 5 -18.10 -3.22 14.85
N ALA A 6 -18.64 -2.31 14.02
CA ALA A 6 -18.69 -2.54 12.59
C ALA A 6 -17.25 -2.68 12.07
N THR A 7 -16.96 -3.77 11.35
CA THR A 7 -15.69 -3.93 10.65
C THR A 7 -15.60 -2.85 9.58
N VAL A 8 -14.54 -2.03 9.63
CA VAL A 8 -14.26 -1.03 8.60
C VAL A 8 -13.88 -1.76 7.30
N THR A 9 -14.49 -1.35 6.19
CA THR A 9 -14.15 -1.85 4.86
C THR A 9 -13.89 -0.69 3.90
N PHE A 10 -13.06 -0.96 2.90
CA PHE A 10 -12.61 0.00 1.91
C PHE A 10 -13.09 -0.42 0.52
N THR A 11 -13.54 0.54 -0.28
CA THR A 11 -13.86 0.28 -1.69
C THR A 11 -12.59 0.06 -2.50
N ARG A 12 -12.74 -0.53 -3.69
CA ARG A 12 -11.63 -0.65 -4.64
C ARG A 12 -10.96 0.70 -4.92
N ASN A 13 -11.76 1.74 -5.14
CA ASN A 13 -11.22 3.07 -5.44
C ASN A 13 -10.40 3.61 -4.28
N GLN A 14 -10.86 3.45 -3.03
CA GLN A 14 -10.09 3.89 -1.85
C GLN A 14 -8.73 3.17 -1.77
N VAL A 15 -8.70 1.86 -2.04
CA VAL A 15 -7.43 1.12 -2.05
C VAL A 15 -6.53 1.56 -3.20
N GLU A 16 -7.07 1.79 -4.40
CA GLU A 16 -6.26 2.25 -5.55
C GLU A 16 -5.71 3.69 -5.36
N GLU A 17 -6.50 4.56 -4.74
CA GLU A 17 -6.08 5.91 -4.34
C GLU A 17 -4.97 5.85 -3.30
N ALA A 18 -5.14 5.07 -2.22
CA ALA A 18 -4.12 4.89 -1.18
C ALA A 18 -2.81 4.30 -1.75
N VAL A 19 -2.90 3.29 -2.63
CA VAL A 19 -1.73 2.73 -3.33
C VAL A 19 -1.03 3.81 -4.15
N THR A 20 -1.78 4.60 -4.91
CA THR A 20 -1.20 5.64 -5.76
C THR A 20 -0.53 6.73 -4.92
N ALA A 21 -1.20 7.21 -3.88
CA ALA A 21 -0.68 8.23 -2.97
C ALA A 21 0.57 7.74 -2.23
N GLY A 22 0.61 6.48 -1.76
CA GLY A 22 1.81 5.91 -1.12
C GLY A 22 3.03 5.88 -2.05
N PHE A 23 2.82 5.56 -3.34
CA PHE A 23 3.91 5.61 -4.33
C PHE A 23 4.37 7.03 -4.68
N GLU A 24 3.43 7.98 -4.76
CA GLU A 24 3.76 9.39 -5.02
C GLU A 24 4.53 9.98 -3.82
N MET A 25 4.07 9.72 -2.60
CA MET A 25 4.74 10.09 -1.36
C MET A 25 6.17 9.53 -1.29
N ALA A 26 6.36 8.24 -1.59
CA ALA A 26 7.68 7.62 -1.61
C ALA A 26 8.62 8.25 -2.66
N ALA A 27 8.08 8.57 -3.85
CA ALA A 27 8.85 9.16 -4.94
C ALA A 27 9.28 10.61 -4.62
N ASP A 28 8.37 11.40 -4.06
CA ASP A 28 8.61 12.80 -3.73
C ASP A 28 9.68 12.93 -2.64
N GLU A 29 9.59 12.11 -1.58
CA GLU A 29 10.50 12.20 -0.43
C GLU A 29 11.89 11.57 -0.71
N SER A 30 11.95 10.49 -1.49
CA SER A 30 13.23 9.89 -1.87
C SER A 30 13.97 10.66 -2.97
N GLY A 31 13.28 11.58 -3.66
CA GLY A 31 13.77 12.23 -4.88
C GLY A 31 13.95 11.27 -6.07
N VAL A 32 13.46 10.03 -5.96
CA VAL A 32 13.49 9.03 -7.04
C VAL A 32 12.21 9.18 -7.87
N SER A 33 12.34 9.27 -9.19
CA SER A 33 11.19 9.39 -10.07
C SER A 33 10.22 8.21 -9.91
N VAL A 34 8.92 8.49 -9.79
CA VAL A 34 7.84 7.47 -9.83
C VAL A 34 7.85 6.63 -11.12
N ASN A 35 8.56 7.08 -12.16
CA ASN A 35 8.79 6.34 -13.41
C ASN A 35 10.00 5.39 -13.36
N ASN A 36 10.72 5.32 -12.25
CA ASN A 36 11.76 4.32 -12.01
C ASN A 36 11.19 2.91 -12.25
N SER A 37 12.02 2.01 -12.78
CA SER A 37 11.64 0.63 -13.09
C SER A 37 11.05 -0.12 -11.90
N ASP A 38 11.56 0.11 -10.70
CA ASP A 38 11.10 -0.56 -9.50
C ASP A 38 9.71 -0.05 -9.08
N PHE A 39 9.54 1.27 -8.95
CA PHE A 39 8.21 1.86 -8.70
C PHE A 39 7.15 1.40 -9.70
N ARG A 40 7.46 1.42 -11.00
CA ARG A 40 6.52 0.98 -12.04
C ARG A 40 6.16 -0.48 -11.90
N ARG A 41 7.14 -1.33 -11.58
CA ARG A 41 6.93 -2.77 -11.44
C ARG A 41 6.08 -3.08 -10.21
N THR A 42 6.41 -2.52 -9.04
CA THR A 42 5.68 -2.78 -7.81
C THR A 42 4.24 -2.29 -7.92
N ARG A 43 4.02 -1.12 -8.55
CA ARG A 43 2.67 -0.62 -8.85
C ARG A 43 1.86 -1.56 -9.75
N VAL A 44 2.50 -2.23 -10.72
CA VAL A 44 1.83 -3.24 -11.56
C VAL A 44 1.44 -4.47 -10.75
N LEU A 45 2.31 -4.94 -9.85
CA LEU A 45 2.00 -6.08 -8.97
C LEU A 45 0.83 -5.75 -8.04
N PHE A 46 0.80 -4.55 -7.46
CA PHE A 46 -0.28 -4.11 -6.57
C PHE A 46 -1.61 -4.01 -7.32
N ARG A 47 -1.62 -3.48 -8.54
CA ARG A 47 -2.84 -3.49 -9.39
C ARG A 47 -3.32 -4.89 -9.74
N GLY A 48 -2.40 -5.82 -10.01
CA GLY A 48 -2.73 -7.21 -10.29
C GLY A 48 -3.43 -7.90 -9.10
N LEU A 49 -3.09 -7.53 -7.87
CA LEU A 49 -3.75 -8.03 -6.68
C LEU A 49 -5.13 -7.43 -6.43
N LEU A 50 -5.35 -6.16 -6.78
CA LEU A 50 -6.70 -5.58 -6.70
C LEU A 50 -7.67 -6.41 -7.55
N VAL A 51 -7.23 -6.85 -8.73
CA VAL A 51 -7.99 -7.78 -9.58
C VAL A 51 -8.25 -9.12 -8.87
N GLN A 52 -7.27 -9.65 -8.14
CA GLN A 52 -7.47 -10.90 -7.37
C GLN A 52 -8.46 -10.71 -6.23
N LEU A 53 -8.42 -9.58 -5.52
CA LEU A 53 -9.37 -9.23 -4.48
C LEU A 53 -10.80 -9.11 -5.03
N ASP A 54 -10.99 -8.51 -6.20
CA ASP A 54 -12.31 -8.45 -6.85
C ASP A 54 -12.82 -9.87 -7.15
N MET A 55 -11.95 -10.73 -7.71
CA MET A 55 -12.32 -12.11 -8.06
C MET A 55 -12.67 -12.94 -6.81
N ALA A 56 -11.94 -12.76 -5.72
CA ALA A 56 -12.18 -13.43 -4.44
C ALA A 56 -13.49 -12.97 -3.77
N SER A 57 -13.88 -11.71 -4.00
CA SER A 57 -15.17 -11.15 -3.52
C SER A 57 -16.39 -11.71 -4.26
N GLY A 58 -16.15 -12.42 -5.38
CA GLY A 58 -17.16 -13.10 -6.17
C GLY A 58 -17.68 -12.22 -7.31
N PRO A 59 -17.65 -12.69 -8.57
CA PRO A 59 -18.01 -11.89 -9.75
C PRO A 59 -19.51 -11.50 -9.83
N ASN A 60 -20.34 -12.00 -8.90
CA ASN A 60 -21.78 -11.80 -8.86
C ASN A 60 -22.27 -11.16 -7.54
N ALA A 61 -21.35 -10.63 -6.71
CA ALA A 61 -21.76 -9.91 -5.51
C ALA A 61 -22.54 -8.64 -5.93
N PRO A 62 -23.78 -8.43 -5.45
CA PRO A 62 -24.49 -7.20 -5.73
C PRO A 62 -23.83 -6.02 -5.00
N GLY A 63 -23.23 -5.09 -5.75
CA GLY A 63 -22.58 -3.89 -5.22
C GLY A 63 -21.13 -3.72 -5.67
N GLU A 64 -20.52 -2.60 -5.28
CA GLU A 64 -19.07 -2.42 -5.41
C GLU A 64 -18.34 -3.33 -4.40
N PRO A 65 -17.29 -4.06 -4.80
CA PRO A 65 -16.53 -4.88 -3.88
C PRO A 65 -15.88 -4.00 -2.80
N THR A 66 -15.92 -4.48 -1.56
CA THR A 66 -15.27 -3.83 -0.41
C THR A 66 -14.35 -4.82 0.30
N TYR A 67 -13.28 -4.29 0.87
CA TYR A 67 -12.16 -5.06 1.41
C TYR A 67 -11.88 -4.66 2.85
N THR A 68 -11.63 -5.62 3.74
CA THR A 68 -11.10 -5.30 5.06
C THR A 68 -9.64 -4.89 4.96
N ARG A 69 -9.14 -4.18 5.98
CA ARG A 69 -7.72 -3.85 6.11
C ARG A 69 -6.82 -5.08 5.95
N GLU A 70 -7.19 -6.19 6.59
CA GLU A 70 -6.41 -7.44 6.54
C GLU A 70 -6.41 -8.08 5.15
N GLN A 71 -7.51 -7.98 4.41
CA GLN A 71 -7.56 -8.47 3.02
C GLN A 71 -6.61 -7.66 2.13
N VAL A 72 -6.59 -6.33 2.30
CA VAL A 72 -5.67 -5.46 1.56
C VAL A 72 -4.23 -5.77 1.95
N GLN A 73 -3.90 -5.83 3.24
CA GLN A 73 -2.56 -6.14 3.72
C GLN A 73 -2.06 -7.50 3.20
N ALA A 74 -2.87 -8.56 3.33
CA ALA A 74 -2.50 -9.89 2.86
C ALA A 74 -2.27 -9.93 1.35
N ALA A 75 -3.10 -9.20 0.59
CA ALA A 75 -2.89 -9.04 -0.83
C ALA A 75 -1.56 -8.36 -1.10
N LEU A 76 -1.32 -7.15 -0.57
CA LEU A 76 -0.11 -6.37 -0.83
C LEU A 76 1.18 -7.14 -0.49
N ASN A 77 1.22 -7.84 0.65
CA ASN A 77 2.34 -8.71 1.02
C ASN A 77 2.55 -9.86 0.02
N THR A 78 1.47 -10.41 -0.53
CA THR A 78 1.57 -11.43 -1.58
C THR A 78 2.19 -10.85 -2.86
N ALA A 79 1.99 -9.56 -3.21
CA ALA A 79 2.65 -8.95 -4.37
C ALA A 79 4.15 -8.81 -4.14
N THR A 80 4.54 -8.32 -2.97
CA THR A 80 5.96 -8.14 -2.64
C THR A 80 6.68 -9.50 -2.65
N ASP A 81 6.03 -10.56 -2.15
CA ASP A 81 6.57 -11.92 -2.17
C ASP A 81 6.59 -12.57 -3.57
N ALA A 82 5.66 -12.21 -4.45
CA ALA A 82 5.59 -12.72 -5.82
C ALA A 82 6.59 -12.06 -6.77
N GLY A 83 7.25 -10.98 -6.34
CA GLY A 83 8.31 -10.34 -7.09
C GLY A 83 9.51 -11.29 -7.29
N PRO A 84 10.21 -11.24 -8.43
CA PRO A 84 11.41 -12.07 -8.65
C PRO A 84 12.64 -11.58 -7.88
N LYS A 85 12.52 -10.51 -7.08
CA LYS A 85 13.51 -10.07 -6.11
C LYS A 85 12.84 -10.03 -4.73
N ALA A 86 13.62 -10.24 -3.67
CA ALA A 86 13.13 -10.01 -2.31
C ALA A 86 12.66 -8.55 -2.18
N ALA A 87 11.60 -8.32 -1.41
CA ALA A 87 11.04 -6.99 -1.18
C ALA A 87 12.15 -6.03 -0.71
N ASP A 88 12.28 -4.91 -1.41
CA ASP A 88 13.20 -3.84 -1.03
C ASP A 88 12.49 -2.76 -0.19
N ASN A 89 13.21 -1.67 0.09
CA ASN A 89 12.67 -0.59 0.90
C ASN A 89 11.47 0.11 0.22
N ILE A 90 11.45 0.19 -1.12
CA ILE A 90 10.34 0.78 -1.87
C ILE A 90 9.10 -0.10 -1.74
N ASP A 91 9.28 -1.42 -1.90
CA ASP A 91 8.18 -2.38 -1.78
C ASP A 91 7.54 -2.32 -0.38
N ASN A 92 8.37 -2.39 0.67
CA ASN A 92 7.90 -2.37 2.06
C ASN A 92 7.24 -1.03 2.42
N PHE A 93 7.81 0.09 1.98
CA PHE A 93 7.23 1.40 2.22
C PHE A 93 5.91 1.57 1.51
N ALA A 94 5.77 1.12 0.26
CA ALA A 94 4.51 1.20 -0.46
C ALA A 94 3.39 0.40 0.24
N VAL A 95 3.69 -0.77 0.82
CA VAL A 95 2.71 -1.53 1.64
C VAL A 95 2.29 -0.70 2.86
N ASN A 96 3.25 -0.25 3.65
CA ASN A 96 2.98 0.47 4.89
C ASN A 96 2.24 1.79 4.65
N ALA A 97 2.71 2.61 3.69
CA ALA A 97 2.05 3.85 3.32
C ALA A 97 0.61 3.62 2.83
N THR A 98 0.37 2.59 2.00
CA THR A 98 -1.00 2.25 1.57
C THR A 98 -1.90 1.95 2.77
N LEU A 99 -1.40 1.15 3.71
CA LEU A 99 -2.16 0.77 4.89
C LEU A 99 -2.37 1.98 5.81
N THR A 100 -1.37 2.80 6.07
CA THR A 100 -1.54 4.02 6.86
C THR A 100 -2.57 4.96 6.22
N LEU A 101 -2.49 5.19 4.90
CA LEU A 101 -3.43 6.06 4.16
C LEU A 101 -4.87 5.54 4.13
N LEU A 102 -5.07 4.22 4.27
CA LEU A 102 -6.41 3.65 4.42
C LEU A 102 -7.00 3.94 5.81
N ASP A 103 -6.17 3.98 6.85
CA ASP A 103 -6.62 4.29 8.21
C ASP A 103 -6.73 5.81 8.45
N ASP A 104 -5.80 6.57 7.91
CA ASP A 104 -5.72 8.02 7.96
C ASP A 104 -5.34 8.59 6.57
N PRO A 105 -6.31 9.05 5.77
CA PRO A 105 -6.06 9.60 4.44
C PRO A 105 -5.19 10.86 4.41
N ASP A 106 -5.04 11.54 5.55
CA ASP A 106 -4.24 12.76 5.68
C ASP A 106 -2.81 12.47 6.19
N ALA A 107 -2.46 11.20 6.41
CA ALA A 107 -1.14 10.79 6.88
C ALA A 107 -0.01 11.27 5.96
N ALA A 108 1.00 11.88 6.55
CA ALA A 108 2.21 12.33 5.90
C ALA A 108 3.29 11.23 5.91
N PHE A 109 4.36 11.43 5.15
CA PHE A 109 5.51 10.53 5.12
C PHE A 109 6.12 10.29 6.52
N GLY A 110 6.20 11.36 7.32
CA GLY A 110 6.70 11.27 8.70
C GLY A 110 5.86 10.35 9.57
N ASP A 111 4.54 10.36 9.40
CA ASP A 111 3.64 9.47 10.16
C ASP A 111 3.91 8.01 9.78
N VAL A 112 4.08 7.71 8.49
CA VAL A 112 4.44 6.36 8.03
C VAL A 112 5.82 5.93 8.56
N ALA A 113 6.80 6.83 8.52
CA ALA A 113 8.15 6.57 9.03
C ALA A 113 8.15 6.24 10.53
N GLU A 114 7.51 7.09 11.34
CA GLU A 114 7.43 6.92 12.78
C GLU A 114 6.62 5.67 13.16
N GLU A 115 5.42 5.51 12.59
CA GLU A 115 4.51 4.43 13.00
C GLU A 115 4.97 3.05 12.51
N CYS A 116 5.50 2.96 11.29
CA CYS A 116 5.81 1.66 10.66
C CYS A 116 7.26 1.24 10.80
N TYR A 117 8.18 2.19 11.02
CA TYR A 117 9.62 1.91 11.09
C TYR A 117 10.24 2.33 12.43
N GLY A 118 9.62 3.27 13.15
CA GLY A 118 10.19 3.84 14.37
C GLY A 118 11.44 4.68 14.10
N GLU A 119 11.60 5.16 12.87
CA GLU A 119 12.75 5.93 12.41
C GLU A 119 12.33 7.33 11.95
N ASP A 120 13.31 8.24 11.87
CA ASP A 120 13.11 9.58 11.34
C ASP A 120 12.85 9.56 9.82
N ALA A 121 12.05 10.52 9.34
CA ALA A 121 11.70 10.64 7.92
C ALA A 121 12.93 10.71 6.99
N ASP A 122 13.96 11.47 7.37
CA ASP A 122 15.18 11.61 6.57
C ASP A 122 15.92 10.26 6.38
N GLU A 123 15.88 9.38 7.39
CA GLU A 123 16.50 8.06 7.33
C GLU A 123 15.75 7.14 6.37
N VAL A 124 14.42 7.06 6.50
CA VAL A 124 13.58 6.26 5.61
C VAL A 124 13.66 6.78 4.17
N ALA A 125 13.68 8.10 3.96
CA ALA A 125 13.88 8.69 2.64
C ALA A 125 15.23 8.27 2.01
N GLY A 126 16.29 8.20 2.82
CA GLY A 126 17.60 7.68 2.41
C GLY A 126 17.54 6.22 1.95
N TRP A 127 16.85 5.35 2.69
CA TRP A 127 16.66 3.95 2.32
C TRP A 127 15.95 3.76 0.99
N LEU A 128 14.92 4.59 0.73
CA LEU A 128 14.18 4.60 -0.54
C LEU A 128 15.06 5.10 -1.69
N ALA A 129 15.86 6.13 -1.44
CA ALA A 129 16.79 6.67 -2.42
C ALA A 129 17.89 5.65 -2.79
N ASP A 130 18.26 4.73 -1.90
CA ASP A 130 19.29 3.71 -2.13
C ASP A 130 18.76 2.41 -2.73
N ALA A 131 17.43 2.22 -2.80
CA ALA A 131 16.79 1.01 -3.31
C ALA A 131 16.85 0.86 -4.86
N ARG A 132 17.95 1.26 -5.50
CA ARG A 132 18.13 1.34 -6.97
C ARG A 132 18.70 0.07 -7.60
#